data_AF-A0A562CB84-F1
#
_entry.id   AF-A0A562CB84-F1
#
_cell.length_a   1.000
_cell.length_b   1.000
_cell.length_c   1.000
_cell.angle_alpha   90.00
_cell.angle_beta   90.00
_cell.angle_gamma   90.00
#
_symmetry.space_group_name_H-M   'P 1'
#
loop_
_entity.id
_entity.type
_entity.pdbx_description
1 polymer ?
#
loop_
_entity_poly.entity_id
_entity_poly.type
_entity_poly.pdbx_seq_one_letter_code
_entity_poly.pdbx_strand_id
1 'polypeptide(L)'
;MHLPLPTPPRLPQRVVVAGGQSPLLTSLLERLAATLDVPLVTQGDLTSREELELLAAFDGWVTTGETYDVRSVLLDRADLVVVVSADEPGTLRSLVRRTVRRMRADAAAEPDLAWVDALPLSHPDLEVVRLAGADAVEHWLASLH
;
A
#
# COMPACT_ATOMS: atom_id res chain seq x y z
N MET A 1 38.96 2.30 17.69
CA MET A 1 37.51 2.58 17.78
C MET A 1 37.01 2.88 16.38
N HIS A 2 36.29 1.95 15.76
CA HIS A 2 35.54 2.25 14.54
C HIS A 2 34.19 2.81 14.95
N LEU A 3 33.90 4.04 14.53
CA LEU A 3 32.53 4.55 14.57
C LEU A 3 31.72 3.70 13.58
N PRO A 4 30.54 3.17 13.98
CA PRO A 4 29.67 2.51 13.02
C PRO A 4 29.33 3.52 11.92
N LEU A 5 29.59 3.15 10.66
CA LEU A 5 29.14 3.93 9.53
C LEU A 5 27.60 3.98 9.57
N PRO A 6 26.97 5.14 9.35
CA PRO A 6 25.52 5.20 9.24
C PRO A 6 25.08 4.26 8.14
N THR A 7 24.24 3.29 8.50
CA THR A 7 23.58 2.42 7.52
C THR A 7 22.81 3.33 6.56
N PRO A 8 23.02 3.24 5.23
CA PRO A 8 22.19 4.00 4.31
C PRO A 8 20.72 3.65 4.56
N PRO A 9 19.79 4.62 4.47
CA PRO A 9 18.37 4.31 4.57
C PRO A 9 18.06 3.27 3.50
N ARG A 10 17.63 2.09 3.93
CA ARG A 10 17.27 1.02 3.00
C ARG A 10 15.92 1.41 2.41
N LEU A 11 15.85 1.45 1.08
CA LEU A 11 14.57 1.52 0.40
C LEU A 11 13.72 0.33 0.84
N PRO A 12 12.42 0.52 1.12
CA PRO A 12 11.53 -0.57 1.48
C PRO A 12 11.54 -1.60 0.34
N GLN A 13 11.63 -2.88 0.67
CA GLN A 13 11.67 -3.96 -0.32
C GLN A 13 10.36 -4.76 -0.33
N ARG A 14 9.65 -4.80 0.80
CA ARG A 14 8.40 -5.54 0.99
C ARG A 14 7.25 -4.58 1.24
N VAL A 15 6.48 -4.27 0.21
CA VAL A 15 5.47 -3.21 0.27
C VAL A 15 4.07 -3.74 0.04
N VAL A 16 3.17 -3.44 0.98
CA VAL A 16 1.73 -3.68 0.85
C VAL A 16 1.05 -2.39 0.41
N VAL A 17 0.27 -2.44 -0.67
CA VAL A 17 -0.51 -1.30 -1.17
C VAL A 17 -2.00 -1.53 -0.92
N ALA A 18 -2.67 -0.53 -0.35
CA ALA A 18 -4.08 -0.56 -0.01
C ALA A 18 -4.80 0.60 -0.69
N GLY A 19 -5.97 0.35 -1.27
CA GLY A 19 -6.77 1.39 -1.91
C GLY A 19 -7.98 0.80 -2.63
N GLY A 20 -8.86 1.68 -3.12
CA GLY A 20 -9.96 1.24 -3.98
C GLY A 20 -9.46 0.80 -5.35
N GLN A 21 -10.04 -0.27 -5.90
CA GLN A 21 -9.83 -0.73 -7.28
C GLN A 21 -9.97 0.44 -8.25
N SER A 22 -8.85 0.90 -8.81
CA SER A 22 -8.80 2.11 -9.63
C SER A 22 -7.55 2.12 -10.51
N PRO A 23 -7.56 2.85 -11.65
CA PRO A 23 -6.38 3.01 -12.49
C PRO A 23 -5.18 3.63 -11.75
N LEU A 24 -5.44 4.46 -10.73
CA LEU A 24 -4.40 5.05 -9.90
C LEU A 24 -3.67 3.99 -9.07
N LEU A 25 -4.41 3.04 -8.47
CA LEU A 25 -3.82 1.93 -7.72
C LEU A 25 -2.97 1.05 -8.64
N THR A 26 -3.50 0.66 -9.81
CA THR A 26 -2.79 -0.17 -10.78
C THR A 26 -1.49 0.50 -11.25
N SER A 27 -1.55 1.78 -11.63
CA SER A 27 -0.36 2.52 -12.07
C SER A 27 0.66 2.70 -10.95
N LEU A 28 0.21 2.93 -9.72
CA LEU A 28 1.08 3.01 -8.55
C LEU A 28 1.82 1.67 -8.33
N LEU A 29 1.12 0.54 -8.36
CA LEU A 29 1.72 -0.78 -8.16
C LEU A 29 2.86 -1.06 -9.16
N GLU A 30 2.59 -0.86 -10.45
CA GLU A 30 3.55 -1.09 -11.53
C GLU A 30 4.79 -0.20 -11.38
N ARG A 31 4.58 1.10 -11.12
CA ARG A 31 5.68 2.07 -11.01
C ARG A 31 6.47 1.91 -9.73
N LEU A 32 5.82 1.56 -8.63
CA LEU A 32 6.48 1.30 -7.36
C LEU A 32 7.37 0.05 -7.45
N ALA A 33 6.85 -1.05 -8.01
CA ALA A 33 7.62 -2.26 -8.24
C ALA A 33 8.85 -1.99 -9.13
N ALA A 34 8.66 -1.24 -10.22
CA ALA A 34 9.77 -0.84 -11.10
C ALA A 34 10.78 0.10 -10.42
N THR A 35 10.31 1.02 -9.56
CA THR A 35 11.18 1.96 -8.82
C THR A 35 12.04 1.24 -7.78
N LEU A 36 11.45 0.26 -7.09
CA LEU A 36 12.14 -0.50 -6.06
C LEU A 36 12.94 -1.68 -6.63
N ASP A 37 12.79 -1.98 -7.93
CA ASP A 37 13.37 -3.14 -8.63
C ASP A 37 12.98 -4.48 -7.96
N VAL A 38 11.70 -4.62 -7.61
CA VAL A 38 11.13 -5.82 -6.97
C VAL A 38 9.91 -6.32 -7.74
N PRO A 39 9.57 -7.62 -7.65
CA PRO A 39 8.40 -8.16 -8.34
C PRO A 39 7.08 -7.58 -7.80
N LEU A 40 6.17 -7.26 -8.72
CA LEU A 40 4.75 -7.05 -8.42
C LEU A 40 4.06 -8.42 -8.39
N VAL A 41 3.51 -8.79 -7.23
CA VAL A 41 2.76 -10.04 -7.04
C VAL A 41 1.33 -9.67 -6.65
N THR A 42 0.36 -9.93 -7.53
CA THR A 42 -1.03 -9.57 -7.26
C THR A 42 -1.72 -10.66 -6.44
N GLN A 43 -2.79 -10.32 -5.71
CA GLN A 43 -3.53 -11.34 -4.95
C GLN A 43 -4.12 -12.44 -5.84
N GLY A 44 -4.42 -12.15 -7.11
CA GLY A 44 -4.88 -13.17 -8.06
C GLY A 44 -3.85 -14.26 -8.35
N ASP A 45 -2.57 -13.97 -8.12
CA ASP A 45 -1.46 -14.90 -8.32
C ASP A 45 -1.20 -15.77 -7.07
N LEU A 46 -1.83 -15.44 -5.94
CA LEU A 46 -1.64 -16.11 -4.65
C LEU A 46 -2.89 -16.96 -4.34
N THR A 47 -2.84 -18.22 -4.74
CA THR A 47 -3.98 -19.14 -4.69
C THR A 47 -4.05 -19.93 -3.38
N SER A 48 -2.97 -19.94 -2.61
CA SER A 48 -2.82 -20.73 -1.40
C SER A 48 -2.08 -19.99 -0.29
N ARG A 49 -2.26 -20.47 0.96
CA ARG A 49 -1.52 -19.97 2.11
C ARG A 49 -0.02 -20.26 2.03
N GLU A 50 0.36 -21.39 1.42
CA GLU A 50 1.77 -21.75 1.24
C GLU A 50 2.48 -20.73 0.32
N GLU A 51 1.83 -20.31 -0.77
CA GLU A 51 2.35 -19.26 -1.65
C GLU A 51 2.51 -17.91 -0.93
N LEU A 52 1.60 -17.57 0.00
CA LEU A 52 1.73 -16.39 0.84
C LEU A 52 2.94 -16.47 1.77
N GLU A 53 3.15 -17.62 2.41
CA GLU A 53 4.29 -17.84 3.30
C GLU A 53 5.63 -17.82 2.52
N LEU A 54 5.65 -18.35 1.30
CA LEU A 54 6.79 -18.27 0.39
C LEU A 54 7.10 -16.82 -0.02
N LEU A 55 6.07 -16.05 -0.38
CA LEU A 55 6.23 -14.63 -0.69
C LEU A 55 6.75 -13.85 0.52
N ALA A 56 6.20 -14.09 1.71
CA ALA A 56 6.64 -13.46 2.96
C ALA A 56 8.10 -13.74 3.31
N ALA A 57 8.61 -14.91 2.89
CA ALA A 57 10.01 -15.28 3.07
C ALA A 57 10.96 -14.64 2.06
N PHE A 58 10.45 -14.07 0.97
CA PHE A 58 11.25 -13.45 -0.07
C PHE A 58 11.73 -12.04 0.33
N ASP A 59 12.87 -11.62 -0.20
CA ASP A 59 13.54 -10.39 0.23
C ASP A 59 12.96 -9.11 -0.41
N GLY A 60 12.09 -9.22 -1.42
CA GLY A 60 11.44 -8.05 -2.02
C GLY A 60 10.19 -8.38 -2.84
N TRP A 61 9.13 -7.59 -2.65
CA TRP A 61 7.86 -7.70 -3.36
C TRP A 61 7.00 -6.45 -3.17
N VAL A 62 6.12 -6.20 -4.13
CA VAL A 62 5.00 -5.27 -4.02
C VAL A 62 3.71 -6.06 -4.21
N THR A 63 2.72 -5.90 -3.32
CA THR A 63 1.41 -6.57 -3.44
C THR A 63 0.25 -5.70 -2.97
N THR A 64 -0.99 -6.16 -3.13
CA THR A 64 -2.18 -5.52 -2.54
C THR A 64 -2.61 -6.18 -1.22
N GLY A 65 -3.19 -5.39 -0.31
CA GLY A 65 -3.60 -5.82 1.04
C GLY A 65 -5.10 -5.98 1.26
N GLU A 66 -5.87 -6.31 0.22
CA GLU A 66 -7.35 -6.23 0.25
C GLU A 66 -8.02 -7.33 1.10
N THR A 67 -7.40 -8.49 1.21
CA THR A 67 -7.92 -9.65 1.95
C THR A 67 -7.28 -9.80 3.33
N TYR A 68 -8.03 -10.41 4.26
CA TYR A 68 -7.52 -10.69 5.61
C TYR A 68 -6.32 -11.65 5.61
N ASP A 69 -6.40 -12.74 4.84
CA ASP A 69 -5.35 -13.76 4.81
C ASP A 69 -4.00 -13.17 4.39
N VAL A 70 -3.99 -12.34 3.35
CA VAL A 70 -2.78 -11.65 2.88
C VAL A 70 -2.22 -10.73 3.95
N ARG A 71 -3.07 -9.91 4.58
CA ARG A 71 -2.64 -9.02 5.68
C ARG A 71 -2.04 -9.79 6.84
N SER A 72 -2.66 -10.90 7.24
CA SER A 72 -2.25 -11.70 8.40
C SER A 72 -0.87 -12.35 8.25
N VAL A 73 -0.39 -12.55 7.02
CA VAL A 73 0.91 -13.19 6.74
C VAL A 73 1.95 -12.16 6.31
N LEU A 74 1.59 -11.22 5.45
CA LEU A 74 2.55 -10.31 4.83
C LEU A 74 2.89 -9.09 5.67
N LEU A 75 1.99 -8.61 6.55
CA LEU A 75 2.25 -7.42 7.37
C LEU A 75 3.41 -7.63 8.36
N ASP A 76 3.59 -8.84 8.87
CA ASP A 76 4.70 -9.20 9.75
C ASP A 76 6.08 -9.03 9.10
N ARG A 77 6.12 -9.02 7.76
CA ARG A 77 7.34 -8.90 6.95
C ARG A 77 7.38 -7.63 6.11
N ALA A 78 6.28 -6.89 6.04
CA ALA A 78 6.23 -5.66 5.29
C ALA A 78 7.21 -4.64 5.89
N ASP A 79 7.91 -3.93 5.04
CA ASP A 79 8.72 -2.77 5.45
C ASP A 79 7.86 -1.49 5.38
N LEU A 80 6.82 -1.48 4.53
CA LEU A 80 5.99 -0.32 4.26
C LEU A 80 4.56 -0.71 3.86
N VAL A 81 3.58 0.08 4.34
CA VAL A 81 2.20 0.09 3.84
C VAL A 81 1.92 1.41 3.13
N VAL A 82 1.50 1.36 1.87
CA VAL A 82 1.08 2.54 1.09
C VAL A 82 -0.43 2.52 0.92
N VAL A 83 -1.10 3.58 1.35
CA VAL A 83 -2.55 3.73 1.25
C VAL A 83 -2.87 4.79 0.22
N VAL A 84 -3.56 4.43 -0.86
CA VAL A 84 -3.90 5.33 -1.95
C VAL A 84 -5.41 5.59 -2.01
N SER A 85 -5.78 6.87 -2.08
CA SER A 85 -7.16 7.30 -2.30
C SER A 85 -7.27 8.16 -3.55
N ALA A 86 -8.26 7.88 -4.40
CA ALA A 86 -8.50 8.63 -5.63
C ALA A 86 -9.13 10.03 -5.43
N ASP A 87 -9.48 10.39 -4.19
CA ASP A 87 -10.09 11.67 -3.86
C ASP A 87 -9.04 12.61 -3.26
N GLU A 88 -8.77 13.74 -3.91
CA GLU A 88 -8.00 14.85 -3.31
C GLU A 88 -8.84 15.55 -2.23
N PRO A 89 -8.44 15.57 -0.96
CA PRO A 89 -9.21 16.27 0.06
C PRO A 89 -9.30 17.78 -0.25
N GLY A 90 -10.52 18.34 -0.19
CA GLY A 90 -10.73 19.80 -0.19
C GLY A 90 -11.25 20.44 -1.48
N THR A 91 -11.37 19.73 -2.60
CA THR A 91 -11.99 20.30 -3.82
C THR A 91 -13.52 20.18 -3.79
N LEU A 92 -14.23 21.10 -4.46
CA LEU A 92 -15.69 20.99 -4.63
C LEU A 92 -16.07 19.66 -5.31
N ARG A 93 -15.24 19.20 -6.26
CA ARG A 93 -15.40 17.90 -6.93
C ARG A 93 -15.27 16.74 -5.95
N SER A 94 -14.34 16.83 -5.00
CA SER A 94 -14.14 15.82 -3.96
C SER A 94 -15.26 15.83 -2.91
N LEU A 95 -15.80 17.01 -2.56
CA LEU A 95 -16.99 17.11 -1.70
C LEU A 95 -18.22 16.52 -2.39
N VAL A 96 -18.44 16.83 -3.67
CA VAL A 96 -19.54 16.27 -4.47
C VAL A 96 -19.36 14.76 -4.66
N ARG A 97 -18.17 14.28 -5.01
CA ARG A 97 -17.88 12.83 -5.09
C ARG A 97 -18.07 12.14 -3.76
N ARG A 98 -17.63 12.74 -2.65
CA ARG A 98 -17.82 12.20 -1.29
C ARG A 98 -19.29 12.10 -0.95
N THR A 99 -20.09 13.13 -1.23
CA THR A 99 -21.54 13.10 -1.02
C THR A 99 -22.22 12.05 -1.92
N VAL A 100 -21.89 12.01 -3.21
CA VAL A 100 -22.44 11.02 -4.15
C VAL A 100 -21.99 9.59 -3.80
N ARG A 101 -20.74 9.39 -3.37
CA ARG A 101 -20.24 8.12 -2.84
C ARG A 101 -20.97 7.74 -1.57
N ARG A 102 -21.15 8.64 -0.61
CA ARG A 102 -21.93 8.37 0.62
C ARG A 102 -23.37 7.97 0.31
N MET A 103 -24.00 8.58 -0.69
CA MET A 103 -25.33 8.20 -1.16
C MET A 103 -25.35 6.87 -1.94
N ARG A 104 -24.23 6.48 -2.57
CA ARG A 104 -24.07 5.19 -3.25
C ARG A 104 -23.46 4.09 -2.36
N ALA A 105 -22.89 4.42 -1.21
CA ALA A 105 -22.28 3.50 -0.26
C ALA A 105 -23.33 2.63 0.44
N ASP A 106 -24.61 3.02 0.36
CA ASP A 106 -25.73 2.10 0.59
C ASP A 106 -25.78 0.93 -0.44
N ALA A 107 -24.98 0.97 -1.52
CA ALA A 107 -25.03 0.01 -2.62
C ALA A 107 -23.67 -0.49 -3.19
N ALA A 108 -22.52 0.12 -2.87
CA ALA A 108 -21.20 -0.31 -3.36
C ALA A 108 -20.20 -0.44 -2.20
N ALA A 109 -19.64 -1.64 -2.02
CA ALA A 109 -18.67 -1.97 -0.97
C ALA A 109 -17.46 -1.02 -1.02
N GLU A 110 -17.36 -0.16 -0.02
CA GLU A 110 -16.17 0.65 0.23
C GLU A 110 -14.99 -0.29 0.54
N PRO A 111 -13.77 -0.04 0.04
CA PRO A 111 -12.61 -0.81 0.49
C PRO A 111 -12.50 -0.61 2.00
N ASP A 112 -12.62 -1.70 2.77
CA ASP A 112 -12.41 -1.65 4.21
C ASP A 112 -10.95 -1.29 4.47
N LEU A 113 -10.71 -0.02 4.80
CA LEU A 113 -9.40 0.51 5.19
C LEU A 113 -9.31 0.70 6.71
N ALA A 114 -10.32 0.31 7.48
CA ALA A 114 -10.33 0.48 8.94
C ALA A 114 -9.17 -0.29 9.62
N TRP A 115 -8.71 -1.36 8.99
CA TRP A 115 -7.53 -2.11 9.45
C TRP A 115 -6.24 -1.30 9.39
N VAL A 116 -6.11 -0.35 8.47
CA VAL A 116 -4.93 0.52 8.38
C VAL A 116 -4.84 1.38 9.64
N ASP A 117 -5.98 1.85 10.14
CA ASP A 117 -6.04 2.66 11.36
C ASP A 117 -5.66 1.85 12.62
N ALA A 118 -5.75 0.51 12.55
CA ALA A 118 -5.32 -0.42 13.59
C ALA A 118 -3.84 -0.85 13.48
N LEU A 119 -3.13 -0.50 12.39
CA LEU A 119 -1.72 -0.87 12.22
C LEU A 119 -0.82 -0.34 13.33
N PRO A 120 -0.93 0.92 13.80
CA PRO A 120 -0.05 1.42 14.86
C PRO A 120 -0.18 0.63 16.18
N LEU A 121 -1.30 -0.08 16.38
CA LEU A 121 -1.53 -0.91 17.56
C LEU A 121 -0.95 -2.33 17.41
N SER A 122 -0.96 -2.88 16.20
CA SER A 122 -0.53 -4.26 15.93
C SER A 122 0.91 -4.35 15.40
N HIS A 123 1.35 -3.34 14.65
CA HIS A 123 2.65 -3.23 13.99
C HIS A 123 3.20 -1.81 14.20
N PRO A 124 3.62 -1.45 15.43
CA PRO A 124 4.00 -0.07 15.77
C PRO A 124 5.23 0.44 14.99
N ASP A 125 6.10 -0.46 14.54
CA ASP A 125 7.31 -0.14 13.79
C ASP A 125 7.08 -0.14 12.26
N LEU A 126 5.88 -0.50 11.79
CA LEU A 126 5.56 -0.55 10.37
C LEU A 126 5.24 0.85 9.84
N GLU A 127 6.00 1.28 8.83
CA GLU A 127 5.78 2.57 8.19
C GLU A 127 4.46 2.57 7.39
N VAL A 128 3.68 3.65 7.51
CA VAL A 128 2.43 3.83 6.77
C VAL A 128 2.43 5.17 6.05
N VAL A 129 2.39 5.14 4.72
CA VAL A 129 2.31 6.32 3.85
C VAL A 129 0.90 6.44 3.27
N ARG A 130 0.30 7.62 3.35
CA ARG A 130 -1.05 7.89 2.81
C ARG A 130 -0.98 8.91 1.67
N LEU A 131 -1.46 8.53 0.49
CA LEU A 131 -1.37 9.29 -0.74
C LEU A 131 -2.78 9.59 -1.27
N ALA A 132 -3.07 10.87 -1.49
CA ALA A 132 -4.36 11.32 -1.98
C ALA A 132 -4.22 11.95 -3.38
N GLY A 133 -4.78 11.29 -4.38
CA GLY A 133 -4.73 11.73 -5.77
C GLY A 133 -3.42 11.35 -6.48
N ALA A 134 -3.37 11.66 -7.78
CA ALA A 134 -2.23 11.34 -8.64
C ALA A 134 -1.00 12.19 -8.29
N ASP A 135 -1.18 13.48 -8.02
CA ASP A 135 -0.05 14.39 -7.76
C ASP A 135 0.73 13.99 -6.50
N ALA A 136 0.03 13.56 -5.44
CA ALA A 136 0.68 13.03 -4.23
C ALA A 136 1.47 11.74 -4.52
N VAL A 137 0.93 10.87 -5.37
CA VAL A 137 1.61 9.64 -5.82
C VAL A 137 2.87 9.97 -6.61
N GLU A 138 2.80 10.88 -7.58
CA GLU A 138 3.95 11.29 -8.39
C GLU A 138 5.06 11.90 -7.55
N HIS A 139 4.68 12.82 -6.65
CA HIS A 139 5.66 13.48 -5.78
C HIS A 139 6.35 12.49 -4.84
N TRP A 140 5.59 11.55 -4.29
CA TRP A 140 6.14 10.53 -3.41
C TRP A 140 7.04 9.55 -4.17
N LEU A 141 6.63 9.03 -5.33
CA LEU A 141 7.48 8.17 -6.16
C LEU A 141 8.79 8.85 -6.55
N ALA A 142 8.76 10.14 -6.90
CA ALA A 142 9.95 10.92 -7.21
C ALA A 142 10.90 11.09 -6.01
N SER A 143 10.39 10.99 -4.78
CA SER A 143 11.21 11.07 -3.55
C SER A 143 11.95 9.77 -3.21
N LEU A 144 11.63 8.66 -3.88
CA LEU A 144 12.29 7.37 -3.69
C LEU A 144 13.57 7.20 -4.55
N HIS A 145 13.86 8.18 -5.42
CA HIS A 145 15.00 8.20 -6.35
C HIS A 145 16.13 9.11 -5.87
#